data_AF-V2X2F5-F1
#
_entry.id   AF-V2X2F5-F1
#
_cell.length_a   1.000
_cell.length_b   1.000
_cell.length_c   1.000
_cell.angle_alpha   90.00
_cell.angle_beta   90.00
_cell.angle_gamma   90.00
#
_symmetry.space_group_name_H-M   'P 1'
#
loop_
_entity.id
_entity.type
_entity.pdbx_description
1 polymer ?
#
loop_
_entity_poly.entity_id
_entity_poly.type
_entity_poly.pdbx_seq_one_letter_code
_entity_poly.pdbx_strand_id
1 'polypeptide(L)' 'MHRERVAKDRVIRAARERRKTEARFTCGLGCGQTFTARHNLTHHINSHLGVRRYTCRTCGKSFVTPCDCKRHERKISV' A
#
# COMPACT_ATOMS: atom_id res chain seq x y z
N MET A 1 -2.47 -45.21 31.77
CA MET A 1 -1.73 -43.93 31.69
C MET A 1 -2.20 -43.18 30.45
N HIS A 2 -3.22 -42.34 30.63
CA HIS A 2 -3.66 -41.34 29.67
C HIS A 2 -2.62 -40.21 29.67
N ARG A 3 -2.03 -39.90 28.51
CA ARG A 3 -1.14 -38.76 28.15
C ARG A 3 0.02 -39.29 27.30
N GLU A 4 0.32 -38.83 26.09
CA GLU A 4 -0.13 -37.66 25.37
C GLU A 4 -0.01 -37.95 23.87
N ARG A 5 -1.17 -37.91 23.24
CA ARG A 5 -1.39 -37.78 21.81
C ARG A 5 -0.94 -36.36 21.41
N VAL A 6 0.37 -36.12 21.37
CA VAL A 6 0.97 -34.94 20.73
C VAL A 6 2.10 -35.41 19.81
N ALA A 7 1.73 -36.36 18.95
CA ALA A 7 2.46 -36.62 17.72
C ALA A 7 2.33 -35.40 16.81
N LYS A 8 3.47 -35.03 16.21
CA LYS A 8 3.61 -34.23 14.99
C LYS A 8 3.76 -32.72 15.16
N ASP A 9 5.01 -32.31 14.93
CA ASP A 9 5.36 -31.10 14.18
C ASP A 9 5.15 -29.76 14.87
N ARG A 10 6.07 -29.47 15.80
CA ARG A 10 6.51 -28.09 16.10
C ARG A 10 7.29 -27.45 14.93
N VAL A 11 7.03 -27.87 13.69
CA VAL A 11 7.63 -27.35 12.45
C VAL A 11 6.65 -26.41 11.72
N ILE A 12 5.45 -26.16 12.26
CA ILE A 12 4.41 -25.33 11.63
C ILE A 12 4.04 -24.09 12.46
N ARG A 13 5.01 -23.41 13.09
CA ARG A 13 4.75 -22.11 13.75
C ARG A 13 5.74 -21.00 13.41
N ALA A 14 6.58 -21.18 12.38
CA ALA A 14 7.61 -20.19 12.00
C ALA A 14 7.56 -19.75 10.53
N ALA A 15 6.56 -20.14 9.74
CA ALA A 15 6.40 -19.73 8.34
C ALA A 15 5.26 -18.71 8.11
N ARG A 16 4.74 -18.09 9.18
CA ARG A 16 3.81 -16.95 9.11
C ARG A 16 4.38 -15.65 9.66
N GLU A 17 5.70 -15.59 9.82
CA GLU A 17 6.35 -14.29 9.96
C GLU A 17 6.36 -13.63 8.58
N ARG A 18 5.31 -12.85 8.31
CA ARG A 18 5.33 -11.84 7.24
C ARG A 18 6.61 -11.06 7.50
N ARG A 19 7.67 -11.30 6.72
CA ARG A 19 8.84 -10.43 6.69
C ARG A 19 8.28 -9.03 6.52
N LYS A 20 8.23 -8.27 7.61
CA LYS A 20 7.75 -6.89 7.61
C LYS A 20 8.80 -6.19 6.76
N THR A 21 8.52 -6.03 5.47
CA THR A 21 9.34 -5.20 4.60
C THR A 21 9.52 -3.90 5.33
N GLU A 22 10.72 -3.68 5.86
CA GLU A 22 11.03 -2.52 6.69
C GLU A 22 10.64 -1.30 5.87
N ALA A 23 9.73 -0.47 6.38
CA ALA A 23 9.33 0.72 5.66
C ALA A 23 10.56 1.64 5.60
N ARG A 24 11.12 1.83 4.40
CA ARG A 24 12.40 2.54 4.21
C ARG A 24 12.22 4.02 3.88
N PHE A 25 11.00 4.45 3.57
CA PHE A 25 10.74 5.78 3.02
C PHE A 25 9.77 6.56 3.90
N THR A 26 10.31 7.48 4.70
CA THR A 26 9.54 8.32 5.62
C THR A 26 9.15 9.64 4.95
N CYS A 27 7.95 10.14 5.25
CA CYS A 27 7.53 11.47 4.82
C CYS A 27 8.27 12.57 5.58
N GLY A 28 8.98 13.42 4.84
CA GLY A 28 9.74 14.56 5.39
C GLY A 28 8.89 15.76 5.83
N LEU A 29 7.56 15.72 5.65
CA LEU A 29 6.65 16.81 6.00
C LEU A 29 6.13 16.73 7.44
N GLY A 30 6.76 15.91 8.30
CA GLY A 30 6.40 15.81 9.72
C GLY A 30 5.13 15.01 10.05
N CYS A 31 4.50 14.34 9.07
CA CYS A 31 3.30 13.55 9.31
C CYS A 31 3.55 12.13 9.85
N GLY A 32 4.83 11.72 9.97
CA GLY A 32 5.24 10.43 10.54
C GLY A 32 4.91 9.20 9.69
N GLN A 33 4.32 9.37 8.49
CA GLN A 33 3.97 8.25 7.61
C GLN A 33 5.22 7.62 6.97
N THR A 34 5.23 6.29 6.89
CA THR A 34 6.32 5.51 6.29
C THR A 34 5.79 4.56 5.22
N PHE A 35 6.59 4.37 4.17
CA PHE A 35 6.22 3.60 2.99
C PHE A 35 7.28 2.57 2.67
N THR A 36 6.83 1.42 2.17
CA THR A 36 7.70 0.32 1.72
C THR A 36 8.33 0.59 0.35
N ALA A 37 7.78 1.53 -0.42
CA ALA A 37 8.26 1.89 -1.75
C ALA A 37 8.32 3.40 -1.95
N ARG A 38 9.34 3.87 -2.70
CA ARG A 38 9.58 5.30 -2.97
C ARG A 38 8.43 5.96 -3.74
N HIS A 39 7.85 5.27 -4.72
CA HIS A 39 6.72 5.82 -5.49
C HIS A 39 5.48 6.08 -4.62
N ASN A 40 5.25 5.25 -3.60
CA ASN A 40 4.16 5.45 -2.64
C ASN A 40 4.41 6.69 -1.78
N LEU A 41 5.65 6.91 -1.33
CA LEU A 41 6.03 8.15 -0.66
C LEU A 41 5.83 9.37 -1.58
N THR A 42 6.24 9.29 -2.84
CA THR A 42 6.04 10.39 -3.81
C THR A 42 4.56 10.73 -4.00
N HIS A 43 3.70 9.71 -4.19
CA HIS A 43 2.26 9.93 -4.30
C HIS A 43 1.68 10.54 -3.01
N HIS A 44 2.14 10.08 -1.85
CA HIS A 44 1.75 10.64 -0.57
C HIS A 44 2.16 12.12 -0.42
N ILE A 45 3.39 12.49 -0.77
CA ILE A 45 3.86 13.88 -0.76
C ILE A 45 3.03 14.74 -1.72
N ASN A 46 2.72 14.24 -2.92
CA ASN A 46 1.83 14.95 -3.84
C ASN A 46 0.46 15.26 -3.22
N SER A 47 -0.05 14.40 -2.32
CA SER A 47 -1.28 14.66 -1.59
C SER A 47 -1.16 15.84 -0.60
N HIS A 48 0.00 16.03 0.03
CA HIS A 48 0.25 17.20 0.87
C HIS A 48 0.31 18.48 0.06
N LEU A 49 0.97 18.43 -1.11
CA LEU A 49 1.16 19.58 -1.99
C LEU A 49 -0.06 19.86 -2.88
N GLY A 50 -1.12 19.04 -2.81
CA GLY A 50 -2.27 19.14 -3.69
C GLY A 50 -1.95 18.88 -5.17
N VAL A 51 -0.81 18.27 -5.49
CA VAL A 51 -0.35 18.01 -6.85
C VAL A 51 -1.10 16.80 -7.42
N ARG A 52 -1.87 17.03 -8.49
CA ARG A 52 -2.70 15.99 -9.14
C ARG A 52 -2.27 15.83 -10.59
N ARG A 53 -1.36 14.89 -10.84
CA ARG A 53 -0.69 14.69 -12.15
C ARG A 53 -1.51 13.87 -13.14
N TYR A 54 -2.51 13.15 -12.66
CA TYR A 54 -3.24 12.17 -13.46
C TYR A 54 -4.62 12.70 -13.78
N THR A 55 -4.83 13.16 -15.00
CA THR A 55 -6.10 13.77 -15.41
C THR A 55 -6.89 12.83 -16.29
N CYS A 56 -8.15 12.61 -15.92
CA CYS A 56 -9.11 11.88 -16.73
C CYS A 56 -9.38 12.67 -18.01
N ARG A 57 -9.13 12.06 -19.17
CA ARG A 57 -9.31 12.71 -20.47
C ARG A 57 -10.77 12.99 -20.82
N THR A 58 -11.70 12.23 -20.24
CA THR A 58 -13.13 12.35 -20.55
C THR A 58 -13.82 13.47 -19.76
N CYS A 59 -13.52 13.59 -18.46
CA CYS A 59 -14.22 14.55 -17.59
C CYS A 59 -13.32 15.65 -17.02
N GLY A 60 -12.01 15.63 -17.30
CA GLY A 60 -11.05 16.62 -16.82
C GLY A 60 -10.68 16.52 -15.33
N LYS A 61 -11.23 15.56 -14.58
CA LYS A 61 -10.90 15.39 -13.15
C LYS A 61 -9.47 14.89 -12.98
N SER A 62 -8.69 15.58 -12.15
CA SER A 62 -7.32 15.20 -11.81
C SER A 62 -7.26 14.35 -10.55
N PHE A 63 -6.25 13.49 -10.43
CA PHE A 63 -5.99 12.55 -9.34
C PHE A 63 -4.52 12.57 -8.93
N VAL A 64 -4.26 12.21 -7.67
CA VAL A 64 -2.90 12.14 -7.11
C VAL A 64 -2.16 10.88 -7.57
N THR A 65 -2.88 9.78 -7.77
CA THR A 65 -2.32 8.48 -8.15
C THR A 65 -2.88 8.01 -9.50
N PRO A 66 -2.11 7.21 -10.27
CA PRO A 66 -2.58 6.67 -11.54
C PRO A 66 -3.67 5.61 -11.36
N CYS A 67 -3.63 4.84 -10.27
CA CYS A 67 -4.62 3.80 -9.99
C CYS A 67 -6.00 4.40 -9.70
N ASP A 68 -6.06 5.55 -9.03
CA ASP A 68 -7.31 6.28 -8.80
C ASP A 68 -7.88 6.82 -10.12
N CYS A 69 -7.05 7.44 -10.96
CA CYS A 69 -7.46 7.92 -12.28
C CYS A 69 -8.01 6.78 -13.14
N LYS A 70 -7.28 5.66 -13.25
CA LYS A 70 -7.71 4.49 -14.04
C LYS A 70 -8.98 3.84 -13.49
N ARG A 71 -9.16 3.82 -12.18
CA ARG A 71 -10.41 3.31 -11.55
C ARG A 71 -11.58 4.23 -11.86
N HIS A 72 -11.35 5.54 -11.85
CA HIS A 72 -12.35 6.52 -12.21
C HIS A 72 -12.75 6.45 -13.69
N GLU A 73 -11.79 6.36 -14.60
CA GLU A 73 -12.04 6.21 -16.03
C GLU A 73 -12.90 4.98 -16.34
N ARG A 74 -12.62 3.84 -15.70
CA ARG A 74 -13.45 2.63 -15.83
C ARG A 74 -14.92 2.84 -15.47
N LYS A 75 -15.23 3.79 -14.58
CA LYS A 75 -16.61 4.13 -14.19
C LYS A 75 -17.25 5.16 -15.11
N ILE A 76 -16.47 5.96 -15.84
CA ILE A 76 -16.99 6.93 -16.81
C ILE A 76 -17.25 6.26 -18.16
N SER A 77 -16.50 5.21 -18.49
CA SER A 77 -16.68 4.45 -19.71
C SER A 77 -17.86 3.44 -19.66
N VAL A 78 -18.69 3.49 -18.61
CA VAL A 78 -19.97 2.79 -18.48
C VAL A 78 -21.08 3.82 -18.48
#